data_AF-A0AA96Z9B7-F1
#
_entry.id   AF-A0AA96Z9B7-F1
#
_cell.length_a   1.000
_cell.length_b   1.000
_cell.length_c   1.000
_cell.angle_alpha   90.00
_cell.angle_beta   90.00
_cell.angle_gamma   90.00
#
_symmetry.space_group_name_H-M   'P 1'
#
loop_
_entity.id
_entity.type
_entity.pdbx_description
1 polymer ?
#
loop_
_entity_poly.entity_id
_entity_poly.type
_entity_poly.pdbx_seq_one_letter_code
_entity_poly.pdbx_strand_id
1 'polypeptide(L)'
;MKQIIKLMTLAILVSLQSCDKQEIEKDIALNANSPETGVLPNELGNHNTAHNCATVSQFGPNSYWSNTLVNTSETNFLKQQNNNASNLFGISNVPLYFAAGSGTFNALSYGPPNNYIIWGEEMLSGALNYGRSAVAYIVAHEVAHQIQFRQGYPSVRGASNTELEADGFAGYFLRRSYTSNWSDVIPAYNFSQSIAGSNGSSHGTAAQRRSSVRLGWLLANNGTLSNANLDYNFFYYYNSYILPGKLKSSNIEKPKKIDQGLHEFMLTKIKELNDIHSGKISEEEYANLSNN
;
A
#
# COMPACT_ATOMS: atom_id res chain seq x y z
N MET A 1 -19.67 3.29 38.90
CA MET A 1 -20.35 3.05 37.61
C MET A 1 -19.28 2.95 36.52
N LYS A 2 -19.06 1.76 35.96
CA LYS A 2 -18.07 1.52 34.88
C LYS A 2 -18.85 1.47 33.55
N GLN A 3 -18.54 2.35 32.61
CA GLN A 3 -19.07 2.27 31.25
C GLN A 3 -18.30 1.20 30.47
N ILE A 4 -19.05 0.25 29.92
CA ILE A 4 -18.56 -0.83 29.07
C ILE A 4 -18.67 -0.34 27.63
N ILE A 5 -17.53 -0.17 26.95
CA ILE A 5 -17.47 0.07 25.51
C ILE A 5 -17.63 -1.29 24.82
N LYS A 6 -18.69 -1.44 24.02
CA LYS A 6 -18.92 -2.64 23.21
C LYS A 6 -18.01 -2.61 21.98
N LEU A 7 -17.12 -3.60 21.86
CA LEU A 7 -16.54 -3.98 20.58
C LEU A 7 -17.65 -4.61 19.71
N MET A 8 -17.91 -4.05 18.53
CA MET A 8 -18.68 -4.75 17.50
C MET A 8 -17.72 -5.58 16.65
N THR A 9 -17.83 -6.89 16.77
CA THR A 9 -17.25 -7.87 15.85
C THR A 9 -18.13 -7.92 14.60
N LEU A 10 -17.62 -7.47 13.45
CA LEU A 10 -18.31 -7.58 12.17
C LEU A 10 -18.05 -8.97 11.58
N ALA A 11 -19.05 -9.84 11.61
CA ALA A 11 -19.03 -11.12 10.92
C ALA A 11 -19.37 -10.90 9.44
N ILE A 12 -18.46 -11.28 8.55
CA ILE A 12 -18.64 -11.21 7.10
C ILE A 12 -19.47 -12.44 6.67
N LEU A 13 -20.72 -12.21 6.26
CA LEU A 13 -21.51 -13.21 5.52
C LEU A 13 -21.14 -13.12 4.03
N VAL A 14 -20.66 -14.22 3.46
CA VAL A 14 -20.43 -14.37 2.02
C VAL A 14 -21.71 -14.88 1.36
N SER A 15 -22.40 -14.04 0.60
CA SER A 15 -23.46 -14.47 -0.32
C SER A 15 -22.88 -14.61 -1.73
N LEU A 16 -22.82 -15.83 -2.26
CA LEU A 16 -22.41 -16.10 -3.63
C LEU A 16 -23.61 -15.88 -4.57
N GLN A 17 -23.52 -14.90 -5.46
CA GLN A 17 -24.34 -14.83 -6.68
C GLN A 17 -23.40 -14.82 -7.89
N SER A 18 -23.62 -15.72 -8.84
CA SER A 18 -22.78 -15.90 -10.02
C SER A 18 -23.14 -14.89 -11.11
N CYS A 19 -22.15 -14.15 -11.62
CA CYS A 19 -22.25 -13.43 -12.89
C CYS A 19 -21.64 -14.26 -14.02
N ASP A 20 -22.27 -14.22 -15.19
CA ASP A 20 -21.93 -15.04 -16.36
C ASP A 20 -20.65 -14.57 -17.06
N LYS A 21 -19.89 -15.52 -17.62
CA LYS A 21 -18.44 -15.39 -17.91
C LYS A 21 -18.05 -14.76 -19.26
N GLN A 22 -18.97 -14.17 -20.03
CA GLN A 22 -18.76 -14.02 -21.48
C GLN A 22 -18.31 -12.65 -22.03
N GLU A 23 -18.19 -11.58 -21.24
CA GLU A 23 -17.96 -10.22 -21.81
C GLU A 23 -16.58 -9.58 -21.51
N ILE A 24 -15.66 -10.29 -20.87
CA ILE A 24 -14.40 -9.70 -20.34
C ILE A 24 -13.33 -9.44 -21.43
N GLU A 25 -13.46 -9.98 -22.64
CA GLU A 25 -12.32 -10.07 -23.59
C GLU A 25 -12.02 -8.85 -24.48
N LYS A 26 -12.68 -7.69 -24.34
CA LYS A 26 -12.58 -6.62 -25.38
C LYS A 26 -11.75 -5.36 -25.12
N ASP A 27 -11.29 -5.05 -23.90
CA ASP A 27 -10.79 -3.70 -23.58
C ASP A 27 -9.27 -3.54 -23.39
N ILE A 28 -8.45 -4.37 -24.03
CA ILE A 28 -6.97 -4.25 -23.97
C ILE A 28 -6.46 -3.20 -24.97
N ALA A 29 -6.70 -1.90 -24.71
CA ALA A 29 -5.87 -0.78 -25.23
C ALA A 29 -6.33 0.58 -24.68
N LEU A 30 -5.88 1.00 -23.50
CA LEU A 30 -6.09 2.39 -23.04
C LEU A 30 -4.79 3.07 -22.57
N ASN A 31 -4.64 4.31 -23.01
CA ASN A 31 -3.51 5.21 -22.80
C ASN A 31 -3.67 5.95 -21.46
N ALA A 32 -2.62 5.94 -20.65
CA ALA A 32 -2.52 6.49 -19.31
C ALA A 32 -2.75 8.02 -19.16
N ASN A 33 -2.79 8.77 -20.27
CA ASN A 33 -3.09 10.21 -20.28
C ASN A 33 -4.42 10.54 -20.98
N SER A 34 -5.13 9.53 -21.47
CA SER A 34 -6.50 9.74 -21.92
C SER A 34 -7.37 9.99 -20.68
N PRO A 35 -8.32 10.95 -20.72
CA PRO A 35 -9.39 10.93 -19.74
C PRO A 35 -10.04 9.55 -19.87
N GLU A 36 -9.90 8.69 -18.86
CA GLU A 36 -10.74 7.50 -18.81
C GLU A 36 -12.16 7.99 -18.77
N THR A 37 -12.90 7.72 -19.85
CA THR A 37 -14.34 7.78 -19.88
C THR A 37 -14.82 6.68 -18.96
N GLY A 38 -14.77 6.94 -17.65
CA GLY A 38 -15.65 6.27 -16.72
C GLY A 38 -17.05 6.40 -17.30
N VAL A 39 -17.76 5.28 -17.41
CA VAL A 39 -19.12 5.26 -17.95
C VAL A 39 -19.91 6.38 -17.28
N LEU A 40 -20.34 7.35 -18.07
CA LEU A 40 -20.99 8.53 -17.55
C LEU A 40 -22.44 8.16 -17.17
N PRO A 41 -23.03 8.76 -16.11
CA PRO A 41 -24.39 8.41 -15.68
C PRO A 41 -25.50 8.55 -16.74
N ASN A 42 -25.29 9.35 -17.79
CA ASN A 42 -26.19 9.51 -18.93
C ASN A 42 -26.11 8.36 -19.96
N GLU A 43 -25.08 7.50 -19.87
CA GLU A 43 -24.93 6.27 -20.66
C GLU A 43 -25.56 5.04 -19.96
N LEU A 44 -25.99 5.19 -18.69
CA LEU A 44 -26.73 4.18 -17.93
C LEU A 44 -28.20 4.00 -18.38
N GLY A 45 -28.73 4.92 -19.19
CA GLY A 45 -30.14 4.94 -19.60
C GLY A 45 -30.49 4.10 -20.84
N ASN A 46 -29.50 3.64 -21.61
CA ASN A 46 -29.73 2.90 -22.87
C ASN A 46 -29.77 1.38 -22.70
N HIS A 47 -29.43 0.87 -21.52
CA HIS A 47 -29.64 -0.52 -21.13
C HIS A 47 -30.74 -0.55 -20.08
N ASN A 48 -31.94 -0.94 -20.50
CA ASN A 48 -33.18 -0.89 -19.73
C ASN A 48 -33.26 -1.97 -18.63
N THR A 49 -32.20 -2.07 -17.81
CA THR A 49 -32.08 -2.94 -16.64
C THR A 49 -31.52 -2.14 -15.48
N ALA A 50 -32.38 -1.25 -14.97
CA ALA A 50 -32.59 -1.00 -13.55
C ALA A 50 -31.37 -1.05 -12.62
N HIS A 51 -30.74 0.11 -12.41
CA HIS A 51 -30.74 0.91 -11.16
C HIS A 51 -30.45 0.26 -9.77
N ASN A 52 -30.24 -1.05 -9.64
CA ASN A 52 -30.04 -1.74 -8.36
C ASN A 52 -28.68 -2.44 -8.22
N CYS A 53 -27.78 -2.29 -9.19
CA CYS A 53 -26.48 -2.99 -9.24
C CYS A 53 -25.28 -2.03 -9.12
N ALA A 54 -25.46 -0.82 -8.57
CA ALA A 54 -24.43 0.21 -8.50
C ALA A 54 -23.32 -0.08 -7.46
N THR A 55 -23.36 -1.21 -6.76
CA THR A 55 -22.33 -1.58 -5.78
C THR A 55 -21.04 -1.96 -6.49
N VAL A 56 -19.92 -1.43 -6.00
CA VAL A 56 -18.62 -2.01 -6.35
C VAL A 56 -18.49 -3.27 -5.50
N SER A 57 -18.49 -4.46 -6.11
CA SER A 57 -18.73 -5.75 -5.44
C SER A 57 -17.79 -6.13 -4.28
N GLN A 58 -16.71 -5.37 -4.06
CA GLN A 58 -15.77 -5.52 -2.94
C GLN A 58 -15.84 -4.37 -1.92
N PHE A 59 -16.75 -3.43 -2.13
CA PHE A 59 -17.05 -2.31 -1.25
C PHE A 59 -18.48 -2.45 -0.69
N GLY A 60 -18.83 -1.57 0.24
CA GLY A 60 -20.12 -1.62 0.92
C GLY A 60 -21.33 -1.53 -0.02
N PRO A 61 -22.50 -1.95 0.45
CA PRO A 61 -23.73 -2.00 -0.35
C PRO A 61 -24.25 -0.63 -0.81
N ASN A 62 -23.68 0.47 -0.32
CA ASN A 62 -24.01 1.84 -0.71
C ASN A 62 -22.88 2.51 -1.51
N SER A 63 -21.88 1.75 -1.96
CA SER A 63 -20.84 2.24 -2.84
C SER A 63 -21.37 2.43 -4.27
N TYR A 64 -20.77 3.36 -5.02
CA TYR A 64 -21.04 3.60 -6.43
C TYR A 64 -19.80 4.13 -7.16
N TRP A 65 -19.74 3.94 -8.48
CA TRP A 65 -18.62 4.44 -9.28
C TRP A 65 -18.63 5.97 -9.39
N SER A 66 -17.44 6.58 -9.29
CA SER A 66 -17.25 8.03 -9.40
C SER A 66 -16.07 8.38 -10.31
N ASN A 67 -16.04 9.64 -10.77
CA ASN A 67 -14.89 10.23 -11.47
C ASN A 67 -14.05 11.14 -10.56
N THR A 68 -14.58 11.47 -9.37
CA THR A 68 -13.96 12.35 -8.38
C THR A 68 -14.20 11.77 -6.99
N LEU A 69 -13.14 11.71 -6.18
CA LEU A 69 -13.20 11.38 -4.76
C LEU A 69 -12.95 12.64 -3.94
N VAL A 70 -13.80 12.93 -2.95
CA VAL A 70 -13.72 14.09 -2.05
C VAL A 70 -13.88 15.43 -2.80
N ASN A 71 -12.92 15.80 -3.65
CA ASN A 71 -12.98 16.91 -4.60
C ASN A 71 -11.89 16.74 -5.69
N THR A 72 -11.92 17.60 -6.72
CA THR A 72 -10.98 17.55 -7.84
C THR A 72 -9.52 17.71 -7.44
N SER A 73 -9.21 18.55 -6.44
CA SER A 73 -7.84 18.77 -5.97
C SER A 73 -7.26 17.48 -5.39
N GLU A 74 -7.99 16.82 -4.47
CA GLU A 74 -7.49 15.62 -3.81
C GLU A 74 -7.48 14.40 -4.74
N THR A 75 -8.44 14.32 -5.67
CA THR A 75 -8.41 13.32 -6.74
C THR A 75 -7.17 13.48 -7.63
N ASN A 76 -6.84 14.72 -8.01
CA ASN A 76 -5.66 15.00 -8.83
C ASN A 76 -4.36 14.72 -8.06
N PHE A 77 -4.33 15.02 -6.77
CA PHE A 77 -3.19 14.68 -5.92
C PHE A 77 -2.97 13.16 -5.83
N LEU A 78 -4.04 12.38 -5.62
CA LEU A 78 -3.99 10.91 -5.64
C LEU A 78 -3.44 10.40 -6.98
N LYS A 79 -4.00 10.86 -8.11
CA LYS A 79 -3.53 10.51 -9.46
C LYS A 79 -2.05 10.86 -9.66
N GLN A 80 -1.62 12.04 -9.19
CA GLN A 80 -0.22 12.47 -9.28
C GLN A 80 0.70 11.51 -8.52
N GLN A 81 0.34 11.12 -7.28
CA GLN A 81 1.17 10.17 -6.53
C GLN A 81 1.22 8.79 -7.20
N ASN A 82 0.14 8.35 -7.85
CA ASN A 82 0.09 7.07 -8.56
C ASN A 82 1.03 7.07 -9.76
N ASN A 83 1.02 8.17 -10.52
CA ASN A 83 1.93 8.36 -11.65
C ASN A 83 3.39 8.44 -11.15
N ASN A 84 3.65 9.17 -10.06
CA ASN A 84 4.98 9.28 -9.48
C ASN A 84 5.52 7.92 -9.01
N ALA A 85 4.70 7.13 -8.32
CA ALA A 85 5.08 5.80 -7.86
C ALA A 85 5.32 4.85 -9.05
N SER A 86 4.40 4.82 -10.03
CA SER A 86 4.56 4.01 -11.25
C SER A 86 5.85 4.36 -11.99
N ASN A 87 6.15 5.65 -12.11
CA ASN A 87 7.38 6.14 -12.74
C ASN A 87 8.64 5.74 -11.96
N LEU A 88 8.65 5.91 -10.64
CA LEU A 88 9.80 5.52 -9.80
C LEU A 88 10.13 4.04 -9.95
N PHE A 89 9.09 3.19 -9.97
CA PHE A 89 9.25 1.74 -10.04
C PHE A 89 9.30 1.19 -11.47
N GLY A 90 9.32 2.08 -12.48
CA GLY A 90 9.48 1.70 -13.88
C GLY A 90 8.40 0.76 -14.40
N ILE A 91 7.16 0.87 -13.89
CA ILE A 91 6.01 0.14 -14.42
C ILE A 91 5.15 1.05 -15.28
N SER A 92 4.47 0.50 -16.28
CA SER A 92 3.45 1.24 -17.02
C SER A 92 2.40 1.77 -16.04
N ASN A 93 1.97 3.03 -16.26
CA ASN A 93 1.04 3.70 -15.35
C ASN A 93 -0.14 2.79 -15.02
N VAL A 94 -0.47 2.70 -13.74
CA VAL A 94 -1.55 1.86 -13.25
C VAL A 94 -2.87 2.64 -13.38
N PRO A 95 -3.87 2.15 -14.14
CA PRO A 95 -5.20 2.73 -14.19
C PRO A 95 -5.84 2.85 -12.80
N LEU A 96 -6.61 3.92 -12.59
CA LEU A 96 -7.28 4.22 -11.34
C LEU A 96 -8.78 4.37 -11.56
N TYR A 97 -9.56 3.56 -10.85
CA TYR A 97 -11.01 3.70 -10.77
C TYR A 97 -11.43 4.14 -9.38
N PHE A 98 -12.58 4.80 -9.27
CA PHE A 98 -13.03 5.39 -8.00
C PHE A 98 -14.40 4.88 -7.57
N ALA A 99 -14.49 4.45 -6.31
CA ALA A 99 -15.72 4.08 -5.64
C ALA A 99 -16.06 5.14 -4.57
N ALA A 100 -17.21 5.78 -4.67
CA ALA A 100 -17.71 6.74 -3.69
C ALA A 100 -18.90 6.20 -2.90
N GLY A 101 -19.33 6.92 -1.87
CA GLY A 101 -20.41 6.48 -1.00
C GLY A 101 -19.97 5.63 0.19
N SER A 102 -20.93 5.17 0.97
CA SER A 102 -20.65 4.53 2.27
C SER A 102 -20.15 3.10 2.13
N GLY A 103 -19.16 2.74 2.96
CA GLY A 103 -18.47 1.46 2.91
C GLY A 103 -17.37 1.42 1.85
N THR A 104 -16.79 2.58 1.53
CA THR A 104 -15.66 2.74 0.61
C THR A 104 -14.31 2.92 1.33
N PHE A 105 -14.20 2.50 2.60
CA PHE A 105 -12.93 2.52 3.32
C PHE A 105 -12.01 1.36 2.89
N ASN A 106 -11.63 1.34 1.61
CA ASN A 106 -10.65 0.41 1.07
C ASN A 106 -9.93 0.98 -0.18
N ALA A 107 -8.77 0.43 -0.49
CA ALA A 107 -8.13 0.54 -1.80
C ALA A 107 -7.74 -0.88 -2.24
N LEU A 108 -7.90 -1.21 -3.52
CA LEU A 108 -7.81 -2.58 -4.00
C LEU A 108 -7.03 -2.63 -5.31
N SER A 109 -5.89 -3.32 -5.27
CA SER A 109 -5.04 -3.57 -6.43
C SER A 109 -5.43 -4.89 -7.11
N TYR A 110 -5.70 -4.84 -8.42
CA TYR A 110 -6.06 -5.99 -9.25
C TYR A 110 -4.93 -6.30 -10.22
N GLY A 111 -4.39 -7.51 -10.13
CA GLY A 111 -3.29 -7.98 -10.97
C GLY A 111 -3.69 -8.33 -12.42
N PRO A 112 -2.80 -9.03 -13.15
CA PRO A 112 -3.06 -9.48 -14.51
C PRO A 112 -4.35 -10.29 -14.64
N PRO A 113 -5.06 -10.20 -15.78
CA PRO A 113 -4.66 -9.42 -16.97
C PRO A 113 -4.98 -7.92 -16.88
N ASN A 114 -5.84 -7.50 -15.94
CA ASN A 114 -6.47 -6.18 -15.99
C ASN A 114 -5.65 -5.05 -15.36
N ASN A 115 -4.79 -5.35 -14.36
CA ASN A 115 -3.71 -4.46 -13.93
C ASN A 115 -4.14 -3.04 -13.49
N TYR A 116 -5.14 -2.89 -12.61
CA TYR A 116 -5.67 -1.59 -12.15
C TYR A 116 -5.82 -1.49 -10.63
N ILE A 117 -6.07 -0.30 -10.11
CA ILE A 117 -6.41 -0.08 -8.69
C ILE A 117 -7.79 0.59 -8.59
N ILE A 118 -8.63 0.14 -7.67
CA ILE A 118 -9.86 0.84 -7.27
C ILE A 118 -9.62 1.55 -5.94
N TRP A 119 -9.95 2.84 -5.89
CA TRP A 119 -9.84 3.68 -4.72
C TRP A 119 -11.20 4.07 -4.18
N GLY A 120 -11.39 3.92 -2.87
CA GLY A 120 -12.59 4.33 -2.19
C GLY A 120 -12.54 5.76 -1.64
N GLU A 121 -13.69 6.45 -1.62
CA GLU A 121 -13.81 7.83 -1.11
C GLU A 121 -13.52 7.91 0.39
N GLU A 122 -14.10 7.01 1.19
CA GLU A 122 -13.87 6.98 2.64
C GLU A 122 -12.40 6.66 2.96
N MET A 123 -11.73 5.85 2.12
CA MET A 123 -10.28 5.59 2.23
C MET A 123 -9.46 6.86 1.99
N LEU A 124 -9.72 7.57 0.88
CA LEU A 124 -9.03 8.84 0.59
C LEU A 124 -9.30 9.87 1.69
N SER A 125 -10.56 10.05 2.09
CA SER A 125 -10.93 10.98 3.18
C SER A 125 -10.26 10.58 4.51
N GLY A 126 -10.20 9.29 4.81
CA GLY A 126 -9.53 8.76 5.99
C GLY A 126 -8.04 9.06 6.00
N ALA A 127 -7.35 8.86 4.88
CA ALA A 127 -5.93 9.17 4.74
C ALA A 127 -5.66 10.68 4.87
N LEU A 128 -6.51 11.52 4.25
CA LEU A 128 -6.39 12.98 4.32
C LEU A 128 -6.51 13.53 5.74
N ASN A 129 -7.26 12.87 6.63
CA ASN A 129 -7.36 13.25 8.04
C ASN A 129 -6.02 13.11 8.79
N TYR A 130 -5.11 12.26 8.30
CA TYR A 130 -3.74 12.18 8.82
C TYR A 130 -2.84 13.19 8.10
N GLY A 131 -3.00 13.31 6.78
CA GLY A 131 -2.28 14.27 5.95
C GLY A 131 -1.90 13.69 4.59
N ARG A 132 -1.42 14.55 3.69
CA ARG A 132 -1.11 14.16 2.31
C ARG A 132 -0.02 13.09 2.16
N SER A 133 0.89 12.96 3.13
CA SER A 133 1.86 11.85 3.12
C SER A 133 1.21 10.49 3.35
N ALA A 134 0.08 10.41 4.06
CA ALA A 134 -0.69 9.17 4.19
C ALA A 134 -1.30 8.73 2.85
N VAL A 135 -1.84 9.67 2.08
CA VAL A 135 -2.31 9.38 0.72
C VAL A 135 -1.16 8.88 -0.16
N ALA A 136 -0.02 9.57 -0.14
CA ALA A 136 1.17 9.18 -0.91
C ALA A 136 1.68 7.77 -0.55
N TYR A 137 1.62 7.42 0.74
CA TYR A 137 1.97 6.09 1.24
C TYR A 137 1.05 4.98 0.73
N ILE A 138 -0.27 5.13 0.88
CA ILE A 138 -1.22 4.09 0.43
C ILE A 138 -1.14 3.94 -1.09
N VAL A 139 -1.01 5.05 -1.83
CA VAL A 139 -0.81 4.99 -3.29
C VAL A 139 0.42 4.18 -3.66
N ALA A 140 1.55 4.41 -3.00
CA ALA A 140 2.76 3.63 -3.26
C ALA A 140 2.62 2.17 -2.83
N HIS A 141 1.86 1.89 -1.77
CA HIS A 141 1.53 0.53 -1.32
C HIS A 141 0.70 -0.23 -2.38
N GLU A 142 -0.37 0.37 -2.91
CA GLU A 142 -1.19 -0.25 -3.96
C GLU A 142 -0.43 -0.45 -5.27
N VAL A 143 0.48 0.49 -5.61
CA VAL A 143 1.40 0.35 -6.75
C VAL A 143 2.43 -0.75 -6.49
N ALA A 144 2.88 -0.96 -5.25
CA ALA A 144 3.75 -2.08 -4.91
C ALA A 144 3.07 -3.43 -5.16
N HIS A 145 1.77 -3.55 -4.87
CA HIS A 145 1.02 -4.74 -5.26
C HIS A 145 1.00 -4.95 -6.77
N GLN A 146 0.91 -3.89 -7.59
CA GLN A 146 1.02 -4.03 -9.05
C GLN A 146 2.40 -4.55 -9.47
N ILE A 147 3.47 -4.12 -8.80
CA ILE A 147 4.82 -4.66 -9.03
C ILE A 147 4.85 -6.15 -8.70
N GLN A 148 4.32 -6.53 -7.54
CA GLN A 148 4.22 -7.91 -7.09
C GLN A 148 3.47 -8.79 -8.10
N PHE A 149 2.28 -8.37 -8.53
CA PHE A 149 1.47 -9.11 -9.48
C PHE A 149 2.09 -9.22 -10.87
N ARG A 150 2.69 -8.14 -11.38
CA ARG A 150 3.20 -8.07 -12.76
C ARG A 150 4.60 -8.69 -12.91
N GLN A 151 5.40 -8.67 -11.85
CA GLN A 151 6.81 -9.08 -11.89
C GLN A 151 7.10 -10.35 -11.07
N GLY A 152 6.10 -10.91 -10.38
CA GLY A 152 6.24 -12.17 -9.64
C GLY A 152 6.89 -12.03 -8.26
N TYR A 153 6.71 -10.89 -7.61
CA TYR A 153 7.08 -10.65 -6.21
C TYR A 153 5.86 -10.84 -5.28
N PRO A 154 6.04 -10.93 -3.95
CA PRO A 154 7.30 -11.07 -3.22
C PRO A 154 8.04 -12.38 -3.57
N SER A 155 9.37 -12.35 -3.53
CA SER A 155 10.21 -13.56 -3.60
C SER A 155 9.99 -14.49 -2.40
N VAL A 156 9.50 -13.95 -1.28
CA VAL A 156 9.10 -14.69 -0.09
C VAL A 156 7.58 -14.73 0.04
N ARG A 157 7.01 -15.92 -0.12
CA ARG A 157 5.55 -16.12 -0.13
C ARG A 157 4.91 -15.88 1.24
N GLY A 158 3.63 -15.51 1.22
CA GLY A 158 2.77 -15.34 2.40
C GLY A 158 2.01 -14.02 2.36
N ALA A 159 0.75 -14.01 2.80
CA ALA A 159 -0.09 -12.80 2.75
C ALA A 159 0.57 -11.64 3.53
N SER A 160 1.07 -11.90 4.74
CA SER A 160 1.78 -10.89 5.53
C SER A 160 3.09 -10.43 4.89
N ASN A 161 3.85 -11.30 4.23
CA ASN A 161 5.05 -10.89 3.52
C ASN A 161 4.74 -9.96 2.33
N THR A 162 3.61 -10.20 1.66
CA THR A 162 3.13 -9.39 0.53
C THR A 162 2.79 -7.97 0.98
N GLU A 163 2.02 -7.84 2.06
CA GLU A 163 1.62 -6.55 2.65
C GLU A 163 2.81 -5.79 3.25
N LEU A 164 3.68 -6.48 3.99
CA LEU A 164 4.84 -5.85 4.63
C LEU A 164 5.90 -5.42 3.61
N GLU A 165 6.09 -6.18 2.52
CA GLU A 165 6.92 -5.69 1.43
C GLU A 165 6.30 -4.46 0.76
N ALA A 166 4.97 -4.44 0.53
CA ALA A 166 4.30 -3.28 -0.03
C ALA A 166 4.48 -2.03 0.87
N ASP A 167 4.46 -2.19 2.19
CA ASP A 167 4.85 -1.15 3.16
C ASP A 167 6.30 -0.68 2.96
N GLY A 168 7.23 -1.62 2.73
CA GLY A 168 8.63 -1.31 2.40
C GLY A 168 8.79 -0.54 1.10
N PHE A 169 8.09 -0.93 0.03
CA PHE A 169 8.07 -0.16 -1.22
C PHE A 169 7.50 1.23 -1.01
N ALA A 170 6.43 1.38 -0.21
CA ALA A 170 5.87 2.68 0.11
C ALA A 170 6.87 3.57 0.87
N GLY A 171 7.59 3.03 1.86
CA GLY A 171 8.64 3.74 2.57
C GLY A 171 9.79 4.18 1.66
N TYR A 172 10.19 3.31 0.73
CA TYR A 172 11.18 3.61 -0.29
C TYR A 172 10.72 4.75 -1.21
N PHE A 173 9.47 4.70 -1.69
CA PHE A 173 8.87 5.76 -2.50
C PHE A 173 8.83 7.10 -1.77
N LEU A 174 8.38 7.11 -0.50
CA LEU A 174 8.26 8.34 0.29
C LEU A 174 9.62 9.05 0.38
N ARG A 175 10.71 8.29 0.59
CA ARG A 175 12.08 8.82 0.63
C ARG A 175 12.56 9.35 -0.72
N ARG A 176 12.25 8.65 -1.81
CA ARG A 176 12.80 8.96 -3.14
C ARG A 176 12.04 10.04 -3.89
N SER A 177 10.74 10.15 -3.66
CA SER A 177 9.85 10.93 -4.52
C SER A 177 8.91 11.88 -3.77
N TYR A 178 8.73 11.72 -2.46
CA TYR A 178 7.82 12.56 -1.69
C TYR A 178 8.56 13.57 -0.80
N THR A 179 9.49 13.11 0.04
CA THR A 179 10.23 13.97 0.99
C THR A 179 11.58 13.37 1.40
N SER A 180 12.51 14.23 1.80
CA SER A 180 13.78 13.86 2.43
C SER A 180 13.76 13.92 3.97
N ASN A 181 12.65 14.32 4.59
CA ASN A 181 12.56 14.44 6.04
C ASN A 181 11.67 13.36 6.62
N TRP A 182 12.18 12.62 7.60
CA TRP A 182 11.44 11.55 8.25
C TRP A 182 10.17 12.06 8.94
N SER A 183 10.25 13.24 9.56
CA SER A 183 9.14 13.91 10.23
C SER A 183 7.93 14.15 9.33
N ASP A 184 8.12 14.31 8.02
CA ASP A 184 7.03 14.56 7.07
C ASP A 184 6.22 13.29 6.77
N VAL A 185 6.77 12.13 7.14
CA VAL A 185 6.17 10.82 6.87
C VAL A 185 5.39 10.29 8.08
N ILE A 186 5.39 10.99 9.22
CA ILE A 186 4.64 10.60 10.43
C ILE A 186 3.14 10.37 10.16
N PRO A 187 2.44 11.24 9.41
CA PRO A 187 1.06 10.96 9.01
C PRO A 187 0.88 9.63 8.26
N ALA A 188 1.82 9.28 7.39
CA ALA A 188 1.78 8.03 6.64
C ALA A 188 1.90 6.80 7.53
N TYR A 189 2.82 6.84 8.49
CA TYR A 189 2.98 5.75 9.45
C TYR A 189 1.78 5.63 10.37
N ASN A 190 1.23 6.74 10.85
CA ASN A 190 0.04 6.72 11.70
C ASN A 190 -1.17 6.13 10.96
N PHE A 191 -1.29 6.40 9.66
CA PHE A 191 -2.29 5.75 8.83
C PHE A 191 -2.00 4.25 8.63
N SER A 192 -0.78 3.86 8.29
CA SER A 192 -0.37 2.43 8.17
C SER A 192 -0.77 1.59 9.38
N GLN A 193 -0.69 2.18 10.58
CA GLN A 193 -1.10 1.53 11.82
C GLN A 193 -2.61 1.40 11.99
N SER A 194 -3.40 2.37 11.52
CA SER A 194 -4.86 2.34 11.65
C SER A 194 -5.49 1.23 10.81
N ILE A 195 -4.79 0.81 9.75
CA ILE A 195 -5.16 -0.32 8.88
C ILE A 195 -4.39 -1.61 9.21
N ALA A 196 -3.71 -1.68 10.36
CA ALA A 196 -3.03 -2.89 10.80
C ALA A 196 -4.01 -3.96 11.33
N GLY A 197 -3.61 -5.22 11.24
CA GLY A 197 -4.38 -6.33 11.77
C GLY A 197 -3.92 -6.80 13.15
N SER A 198 -4.68 -7.72 13.74
CA SER A 198 -4.24 -8.46 14.91
C SER A 198 -3.02 -9.35 14.59
N ASN A 199 -2.36 -9.87 15.62
CA ASN A 199 -1.24 -10.78 15.43
C ASN A 199 -1.65 -12.01 14.58
N GLY A 200 -0.87 -12.33 13.55
CA GLY A 200 -1.21 -13.37 12.56
C GLY A 200 -2.19 -12.94 11.45
N SER A 201 -2.61 -11.67 11.41
CA SER A 201 -3.37 -11.11 10.28
C SER A 201 -2.54 -11.07 9.00
N SER A 202 -3.21 -11.11 7.85
CA SER A 202 -2.60 -10.84 6.54
C SER A 202 -1.92 -9.48 6.48
N HIS A 203 -2.41 -8.45 7.15
CA HIS A 203 -1.80 -7.11 7.11
C HIS A 203 -0.60 -6.94 8.06
N GLY A 204 -0.31 -7.94 8.90
CA GLY A 204 0.65 -7.78 9.99
C GLY A 204 0.18 -6.84 11.11
N THR A 205 0.95 -6.78 12.18
CA THR A 205 0.73 -5.88 13.33
C THR A 205 1.23 -4.48 13.04
N ALA A 206 0.73 -3.48 13.78
CA ALA A 206 1.18 -2.08 13.66
C ALA A 206 2.71 -1.93 13.76
N ALA A 207 3.36 -2.69 14.67
CA ALA A 207 4.81 -2.67 14.84
C ALA A 207 5.57 -3.26 13.63
N GLN A 208 5.05 -4.34 13.04
CA GLN A 208 5.60 -4.96 11.83
C GLN A 208 5.51 -4.01 10.63
N ARG A 209 4.35 -3.38 10.45
CA ARG A 209 4.13 -2.41 9.37
C ARG A 209 5.09 -1.22 9.51
N ARG A 210 5.17 -0.59 10.70
CA ARG A 210 6.14 0.50 10.97
C ARG A 210 7.58 0.11 10.65
N SER A 211 8.02 -1.07 11.10
CA SER A 211 9.39 -1.54 10.82
C SER A 211 9.63 -1.73 9.33
N SER A 212 8.61 -2.19 8.60
CA SER A 212 8.70 -2.42 7.15
C SER A 212 8.79 -1.12 6.36
N VAL A 213 7.95 -0.13 6.68
CA VAL A 213 8.06 1.19 6.03
C VAL A 213 9.40 1.87 6.36
N ARG A 214 9.86 1.79 7.62
CA ARG A 214 11.19 2.29 8.00
C ARG A 214 12.32 1.59 7.25
N LEU A 215 12.25 0.25 7.11
CA LEU A 215 13.22 -0.52 6.33
C LEU A 215 13.28 -0.01 4.88
N GLY A 216 12.13 0.16 4.24
CA GLY A 216 12.02 0.75 2.90
C GLY A 216 12.66 2.13 2.78
N TRP A 217 12.33 3.02 3.71
CA TRP A 217 12.90 4.37 3.78
C TRP A 217 14.43 4.35 3.89
N LEU A 218 14.98 3.47 4.72
CA LEU A 218 16.42 3.33 4.90
C LEU A 218 17.10 2.73 3.66
N LEU A 219 16.48 1.77 2.99
CA LEU A 219 16.99 1.21 1.73
C LEU A 219 17.10 2.26 0.61
N ALA A 220 16.26 3.29 0.64
CA ALA A 220 16.31 4.42 -0.30
C ALA A 220 17.50 5.36 -0.11
N ASN A 221 18.30 5.21 0.95
CA ASN A 221 19.52 5.99 1.14
C ASN A 221 20.68 5.58 0.22
N ASN A 222 20.64 4.40 -0.41
CA ASN A 222 21.70 3.96 -1.32
C ASN A 222 21.28 3.95 -2.79
N GLY A 223 20.96 5.13 -3.32
CA GLY A 223 20.62 5.31 -4.73
C GLY A 223 19.31 4.63 -5.15
N THR A 224 19.11 4.52 -6.46
CA THR A 224 17.91 3.86 -7.03
C THR A 224 18.13 2.35 -7.12
N LEU A 225 17.34 1.57 -6.38
CA LEU A 225 17.28 0.12 -6.48
C LEU A 225 16.26 -0.26 -7.56
N SER A 226 16.55 -1.31 -8.34
CA SER A 226 15.52 -1.96 -9.15
C SER A 226 14.50 -2.66 -8.24
N ASN A 227 13.28 -2.91 -8.73
CA ASN A 227 12.26 -3.64 -7.96
C ASN A 227 12.77 -5.00 -7.44
N ALA A 228 13.52 -5.74 -8.28
CA ALA A 228 14.17 -7.00 -7.89
C ALA A 228 15.15 -6.85 -6.74
N ASN A 229 15.94 -5.76 -6.76
CA ASN A 229 16.88 -5.49 -5.69
C ASN A 229 16.17 -4.98 -4.43
N LEU A 230 15.09 -4.20 -4.56
CA LEU A 230 14.31 -3.75 -3.42
C LEU A 230 13.64 -4.94 -2.71
N ASP A 231 12.97 -5.83 -3.45
CA ASP A 231 12.42 -7.10 -2.94
C ASP A 231 13.49 -7.90 -2.20
N TYR A 232 14.62 -8.15 -2.86
CA TYR A 232 15.67 -8.95 -2.26
C TYR A 232 16.27 -8.31 -1.00
N ASN A 233 16.61 -7.02 -1.06
CA ASN A 233 17.21 -6.35 0.08
C ASN A 233 16.22 -6.30 1.24
N PHE A 234 14.95 -6.00 0.97
CA PHE A 234 13.88 -6.01 1.96
C PHE A 234 13.83 -7.35 2.69
N PHE A 235 13.65 -8.46 1.98
CA PHE A 235 13.55 -9.77 2.63
C PHE A 235 14.85 -10.27 3.23
N TYR A 236 16.00 -9.89 2.68
CA TYR A 236 17.28 -10.20 3.30
C TYR A 236 17.37 -9.57 4.70
N TYR A 237 17.17 -8.26 4.84
CA TYR A 237 17.25 -7.61 6.15
C TYR A 237 16.10 -8.04 7.07
N TYR A 238 14.90 -8.14 6.53
CA TYR A 238 13.72 -8.53 7.29
C TYR A 238 13.86 -9.93 7.89
N ASN A 239 14.15 -10.96 7.08
CA ASN A 239 14.20 -12.35 7.54
C ASN A 239 15.50 -12.72 8.27
N SER A 240 16.63 -12.11 7.91
CA SER A 240 17.92 -12.45 8.54
C SER A 240 18.17 -11.71 9.84
N TYR A 241 17.60 -10.50 10.02
CA TYR A 241 17.97 -9.63 11.13
C TYR A 241 16.79 -9.08 11.94
N ILE A 242 15.65 -8.76 11.32
CA ILE A 242 14.50 -8.16 12.02
C ILE A 242 13.64 -9.25 12.66
N LEU A 243 13.18 -10.22 11.88
CA LEU A 243 12.31 -11.29 12.36
C LEU A 243 12.98 -12.16 13.46
N PRO A 244 14.26 -12.58 13.33
CA PRO A 244 14.92 -13.39 14.35
C PRO A 244 15.39 -12.57 15.58
N GLY A 245 15.38 -11.24 15.51
CA GLY A 245 16.03 -10.38 16.49
C GLY A 245 17.56 -10.42 16.42
N LYS A 246 18.21 -9.75 17.39
CA LYS A 246 19.69 -9.66 17.54
C LYS A 246 20.44 -11.01 17.63
N LEU A 247 19.73 -12.13 17.69
CA LEU A 247 20.29 -13.45 17.99
C LEU A 247 21.01 -14.11 16.80
N LYS A 248 21.00 -13.54 15.59
CA LYS A 248 21.66 -14.12 14.39
C LYS A 248 22.86 -13.35 13.82
N SER A 249 23.22 -12.18 14.35
CA SER A 249 23.99 -11.19 13.57
C SER A 249 25.49 -11.42 13.40
N SER A 250 26.14 -12.36 14.11
CA SER A 250 27.61 -12.45 14.04
C SER A 250 28.17 -13.25 12.86
N ASN A 251 27.37 -14.09 12.19
CA ASN A 251 27.88 -15.05 11.19
C ASN A 251 27.14 -15.05 9.84
N ILE A 252 26.33 -14.03 9.54
CA ILE A 252 25.65 -13.94 8.25
C ILE A 252 26.61 -13.28 7.25
N GLU A 253 27.09 -14.06 6.29
CA GLU A 253 27.90 -13.53 5.19
C GLU A 253 27.06 -12.59 4.32
N LYS A 254 27.58 -11.38 4.06
CA LYS A 254 26.93 -10.42 3.16
C LYS A 254 26.77 -11.05 1.77
N PRO A 255 25.55 -11.09 1.21
CA PRO A 255 25.35 -11.52 -0.17
C PRO A 255 26.14 -10.65 -1.15
N LYS A 256 26.73 -11.27 -2.18
CA LYS A 256 27.50 -10.56 -3.22
C LYS A 256 26.72 -9.45 -3.92
N LYS A 257 25.41 -9.62 -4.06
CA LYS A 257 24.53 -8.68 -4.77
C LYS A 257 24.07 -7.46 -3.96
N ILE A 258 24.32 -7.43 -2.65
CA ILE A 258 24.09 -6.24 -1.83
C ILE A 258 25.33 -5.36 -1.90
N ASP A 259 25.15 -4.10 -2.24
CA ASP A 259 26.22 -3.10 -2.19
C ASP A 259 26.86 -3.03 -0.79
N GLN A 260 28.19 -2.90 -0.75
CA GLN A 260 28.92 -2.92 0.52
C GLN A 260 28.52 -1.73 1.41
N GLY A 261 28.43 -0.53 0.85
CA GLY A 261 28.08 0.68 1.58
C GLY A 261 26.65 0.63 2.13
N LEU A 262 25.70 0.15 1.33
CA LEU A 262 24.34 -0.13 1.81
C LEU A 262 24.36 -1.14 2.96
N HIS A 263 25.13 -2.22 2.84
CA HIS A 263 25.15 -3.24 3.87
C HIS A 263 25.67 -2.73 5.20
N GLU A 264 26.81 -2.04 5.18
CA GLU A 264 27.39 -1.42 6.37
C GLU A 264 26.42 -0.43 7.01
N PHE A 265 25.78 0.42 6.20
CA PHE A 265 24.76 1.35 6.68
C PHE A 265 23.58 0.63 7.33
N MET A 266 22.99 -0.37 6.66
CA MET A 266 21.85 -1.11 7.17
C MET A 266 22.17 -1.86 8.46
N LEU A 267 23.39 -2.38 8.61
CA LEU A 267 23.84 -3.02 9.85
C LEU A 267 23.80 -2.05 11.04
N THR A 268 24.08 -0.75 10.84
CA THR A 268 23.93 0.25 11.91
C THR A 268 22.48 0.47 12.35
N LYS A 269 21.51 0.10 11.50
CA LYS A 269 20.07 0.32 11.69
C LYS A 269 19.32 -0.91 12.18
N ILE A 270 19.96 -2.09 12.22
CA ILE A 270 19.30 -3.33 12.63
C ILE A 270 18.72 -3.26 14.05
N LYS A 271 19.39 -2.60 15.00
CA LYS A 271 18.83 -2.44 16.35
C LYS A 271 17.55 -1.60 16.33
N GLU A 272 17.58 -0.46 15.64
CA GLU A 272 16.43 0.43 15.46
C GLU A 272 15.24 -0.33 14.86
N LEU A 273 15.45 -1.01 13.72
CA LEU A 273 14.42 -1.78 13.03
C LEU A 273 13.82 -2.91 13.89
N ASN A 274 14.66 -3.60 14.68
CA ASN A 274 14.23 -4.62 15.64
C ASN A 274 13.40 -4.05 16.79
N ASP A 275 13.82 -2.91 17.34
CA ASP A 275 13.11 -2.27 18.44
C ASP A 275 11.76 -1.71 17.95
N ILE A 276 11.67 -1.22 16.70
CA ILE A 276 10.40 -0.85 16.06
C ILE A 276 9.50 -2.09 15.90
N HIS A 277 10.04 -3.17 15.30
CA HIS A 277 9.31 -4.40 15.01
C HIS A 277 8.75 -5.07 16.29
N SER A 278 9.51 -5.02 17.38
CA SER A 278 9.10 -5.56 18.68
C SER A 278 8.21 -4.61 19.50
N GLY A 279 7.92 -3.41 18.99
CA GLY A 279 7.09 -2.43 19.68
C GLY A 279 7.77 -1.74 20.86
N LYS A 280 9.10 -1.78 20.96
CA LYS A 280 9.86 -1.12 22.03
C LYS A 280 10.02 0.38 21.80
N ILE A 281 10.06 0.82 20.55
CA ILE A 281 10.07 2.25 20.21
C ILE A 281 8.64 2.77 20.31
N SER A 282 8.44 3.79 21.15
CA SER A 282 7.18 4.53 21.27
C SER A 282 6.86 5.33 20.00
N GLU A 283 5.62 5.80 19.85
CA GLU A 283 5.25 6.63 18.70
C GLU A 283 6.04 7.94 18.63
N GLU A 284 6.30 8.55 19.80
CA GLU A 284 7.09 9.78 19.90
C GLU A 284 8.56 9.55 19.51
N GLU A 285 9.18 8.48 20.02
CA GLU A 285 10.54 8.12 19.63
C GLU A 285 10.63 7.80 18.14
N TYR A 286 9.63 7.10 17.60
CA TYR A 286 9.55 6.79 16.17
C TYR A 286 9.42 8.06 15.33
N ALA A 287 8.63 9.04 15.79
CA ALA A 287 8.45 10.32 15.12
C ALA A 287 9.74 11.16 15.04
N ASN A 288 10.62 11.00 16.02
CA ASN A 288 11.86 11.75 16.17
C ASN A 288 13.11 11.00 15.66
N LEU A 289 12.94 9.87 14.96
CA LEU A 289 14.07 9.19 14.32
C LEU A 289 14.75 10.08 13.28
N SER A 290 16.06 9.92 13.14
CA SER A 290 16.83 10.63 12.12
C SER A 290 16.41 10.25 10.70
N ASN A 291 16.71 11.14 9.75
CA ASN A 291 16.49 10.91 8.32
C ASN A 291 17.23 9.66 7.78
N ASN A 292 18.34 9.30 8.42
CA ASN A 292 19.16 8.13 8.11
C ASN A 292 19.19 7.17 9.30
#